data_AF-A0A6L5F220-F1
#
_entry.id   AF-A0A6L5F220-F1
#
_cell.length_a   1.000
_cell.length_b   1.000
_cell.length_c   1.000
_cell.angle_alpha   90.00
_cell.angle_beta   90.00
_cell.angle_gamma   90.00
#
_symmetry.space_group_name_H-M   'P 1'
#
loop_
_entity.id
_entity.type
_entity.pdbx_description
1 polymer ?
#
loop_
_entity_poly.entity_id
_entity_poly.type
_entity_poly.pdbx_seq_one_letter_code
_entity_poly.pdbx_strand_id
1 'polypeptide(L)' 'LEYVLSRLTSAGATYLGLVALIPLIAFVLVGANQNFPFGGTSILIMVGVGLNTIQQIEGQLQQRNYEGFLK' A
#
# COMPACT_ATOMS: atom_id res chain seq x y z
N LEU A 1 -15.52 -9.33 -24.73
CA LEU A 1 -14.56 -9.32 -23.60
C LEU A 1 -14.26 -7.91 -23.11
N GLU A 2 -14.04 -6.93 -24.00
CA GLU A 2 -13.80 -5.51 -23.62
C GLU A 2 -14.93 -4.90 -22.78
N TYR A 3 -16.19 -5.19 -23.08
CA TYR A 3 -17.34 -4.69 -22.29
C TYR A 3 -17.33 -5.16 -20.83
N VAL A 4 -16.89 -6.40 -20.59
CA VAL A 4 -16.79 -6.98 -19.24
C VAL A 4 -15.57 -6.43 -18.51
N LEU A 5 -14.44 -6.32 -19.21
CA LEU A 5 -13.22 -5.72 -18.66
C LEU A 5 -13.45 -4.25 -18.27
N SER A 6 -14.12 -3.46 -19.11
CA SER A 6 -14.40 -2.03 -18.85
C SER A 6 -15.29 -1.81 -17.63
N ARG A 7 -16.33 -2.64 -17.45
CA ARG A 7 -17.21 -2.58 -16.26
C ARG A 7 -16.48 -2.96 -14.98
N LEU A 8 -15.58 -3.93 -15.07
CA LEU A 8 -14.76 -4.40 -13.96
C LEU A 8 -13.69 -3.36 -13.58
N THR A 9 -12.98 -2.80 -14.57
CA THR A 9 -11.99 -1.74 -14.32
C THR A 9 -12.64 -0.44 -13.89
N SER A 10 -13.83 -0.08 -14.36
CA SER A 10 -14.54 1.11 -13.87
C SER A 10 -14.90 0.98 -12.38
N ALA A 11 -15.38 -0.19 -11.94
CA ALA A 11 -15.68 -0.44 -10.53
C ALA A 11 -14.41 -0.47 -9.68
N GLY A 12 -13.36 -1.13 -10.18
CA GLY A 12 -12.06 -1.19 -9.51
C GLY A 12 -11.36 0.17 -9.37
N ALA A 13 -11.42 1.01 -10.42
CA ALA A 13 -10.81 2.35 -10.41
C ALA A 13 -11.49 3.28 -9.39
N THR A 14 -12.83 3.23 -9.28
CA THR A 14 -13.55 4.01 -8.26
C THR A 14 -13.17 3.56 -6.85
N TYR A 15 -13.07 2.24 -6.61
CA TYR A 15 -12.64 1.71 -5.32
C TYR A 15 -11.21 2.14 -4.96
N LEU A 16 -10.25 1.94 -5.86
CA LEU A 16 -8.86 2.31 -5.63
C LEU A 16 -8.69 3.83 -5.46
N GLY A 17 -9.44 4.63 -6.22
CA GLY A 17 -9.46 6.09 -6.09
C GLY A 17 -9.92 6.55 -4.72
N LEU A 18 -10.98 5.94 -4.17
CA LEU A 18 -11.45 6.25 -2.82
C LEU A 18 -10.42 5.87 -1.75
N VAL A 19 -9.79 4.70 -1.87
CA VAL A 19 -8.77 4.24 -0.93
C VAL A 19 -7.54 5.16 -0.93
N ALA A 20 -7.12 5.66 -2.10
CA ALA A 20 -6.01 6.60 -2.22
C ALA A 20 -6.26 7.95 -1.54
N LEU A 21 -7.53 8.35 -1.36
CA LEU A 21 -7.89 9.59 -0.67
C LEU A 21 -7.86 9.48 0.86
N ILE A 22 -7.95 8.26 1.41
CA ILE A 22 -7.91 8.01 2.86
C ILE A 22 -6.68 8.64 3.53
N PRO A 23 -5.43 8.38 3.09
CA PRO A 23 -4.26 8.99 3.72
C PRO A 23 -4.29 10.51 3.60
N LEU A 24 -4.68 11.05 2.45
CA LEU A 24 -4.75 12.50 2.21
C LEU A 24 -5.69 13.20 3.21
N ILE A 25 -6.88 12.64 3.44
CA ILE A 25 -7.88 13.19 4.37
C ILE A 25 -7.41 13.00 5.83
N ALA A 26 -6.81 11.86 6.16
CA ALA A 26 -6.26 11.61 7.49
C ALA A 26 -5.19 12.64 7.88
N PHE A 27 -4.33 13.07 6.93
CA PHE A 27 -3.33 14.11 7.20
C PHE A 27 -3.95 15.48 7.49
N VAL A 28 -5.05 15.82 6.83
CA VAL A 28 -5.74 17.10 7.03
C VAL A 28 -6.45 17.14 8.39
N LEU A 29 -7.07 16.03 8.82
CA LEU A 29 -7.80 15.93 10.09
C LEU A 29 -6.89 15.91 11.33
N VAL A 30 -5.66 15.39 11.19
CA VAL A 30 -4.71 15.26 12.32
C VAL A 30 -4.03 16.59 12.70
N GLY A 31 -4.19 17.67 11.90
CA GLY A 31 -3.88 19.03 12.36
C GLY A 31 -2.43 19.24 12.82
N ALA A 32 -1.45 18.76 12.05
CA ALA A 32 -0.03 18.83 12.39
C ALA A 32 0.56 20.25 12.20
N ASN A 33 0.23 21.17 13.10
CA ASN A 33 0.76 22.53 13.11
C ASN A 33 1.93 22.67 14.11
N GLN A 34 3.09 22.07 13.80
CA GLN A 34 4.43 22.47 14.32
C GLN A 34 5.10 21.73 15.49
N ASN A 35 4.50 20.75 16.19
CA ASN A 35 5.19 20.09 17.33
C ASN A 35 5.28 18.55 17.29
N PHE A 36 4.90 17.92 16.18
CA PHE A 36 5.04 16.47 16.04
C PHE A 36 6.24 16.14 15.15
N PRO A 37 7.34 15.57 15.69
CA PRO A 37 8.43 15.04 14.86
C PRO A 37 7.97 13.88 13.96
N PHE A 38 6.83 13.26 14.29
CA PHE A 38 6.09 12.37 13.38
C PHE A 38 5.14 13.16 12.47
N GLY A 39 5.68 14.11 11.70
CA GLY A 39 4.92 14.89 10.72
C GLY A 39 4.38 14.03 9.59
N GLY A 40 3.46 14.56 8.78
CA GLY A 40 2.74 13.77 7.78
C GLY A 40 3.62 13.04 6.75
N THR A 41 4.80 13.61 6.45
CA THR A 41 5.83 12.99 5.61
C THR A 41 6.43 11.73 6.23
N SER A 42 6.63 11.69 7.55
CA SER A 42 7.19 10.53 8.25
C SER A 42 6.26 9.32 8.20
N ILE A 43 4.94 9.54 8.31
CA ILE A 43 3.93 8.47 8.22
C ILE A 43 3.83 7.94 6.79
N LEU A 44 3.86 8.81 5.78
CA LEU A 44 3.89 8.40 4.37
C LEU A 44 5.10 7.52 4.05
N ILE A 45 6.29 7.93 4.52
CA ILE A 45 7.53 7.17 4.34
C ILE A 45 7.45 5.84 5.11
N MET A 46 6.95 5.84 6.34
CA MET A 46 6.84 4.63 7.17
C MET A 46 5.96 3.56 6.52
N VAL A 47 4.78 3.93 6.01
CA VAL A 47 3.89 2.98 5.33
C VAL A 47 4.52 2.47 4.03
N GLY A 48 5.14 3.36 3.24
CA GLY A 48 5.82 2.98 2.00
C GLY A 48 6.98 2.01 2.23
N VAL A 49 7.84 2.28 3.22
CA VAL A 49 8.97 1.41 3.58
C VAL A 49 8.50 0.12 4.24
N GLY A 50 7.44 0.16 5.06
CA GLY A 50 6.87 -1.02 5.69
C GLY A 50 6.35 -2.03 4.67
N LEU A 51 5.57 -1.56 3.69
CA LEU A 51 5.08 -2.40 2.58
C LEU A 51 6.24 -2.95 1.73
N ASN A 52 7.25 -2.13 1.43
CA ASN A 52 8.44 -2.57 0.70
C ASN A 52 9.20 -3.67 1.48
N THR A 53 9.37 -3.48 2.79
CA THR A 53 10.01 -4.47 3.67
C THR A 53 9.26 -5.80 3.67
N ILE A 54 7.92 -5.77 3.75
CA ILE A 54 7.10 -6.99 3.71
C ILE A 54 7.31 -7.73 2.38
N GLN A 55 7.23 -7.02 1.25
CA GLN A 55 7.45 -7.62 -0.07
C GLN A 55 8.85 -8.23 -0.20
N GLN A 56 9.87 -7.57 0.36
CA GLN A 56 11.24 -8.07 0.38
C GLN A 56 11.37 -9.36 1.22
N ILE A 57 10.72 -9.42 2.39
CA ILE A 57 10.69 -10.60 3.26
C ILE A 57 9.96 -11.76 2.56
N GLU A 58 8.80 -11.50 1.94
CA GLU A 58 8.05 -12.51 1.20
C GLU A 58 8.87 -13.12 0.06
N GLY A 59 9.64 -12.31 -0.68
CA GLY A 59 10.56 -12.80 -1.71
C GLY A 59 11.62 -13.77 -1.17
N GLN A 60 12.18 -13.51 0.02
CA GLN A 60 13.13 -14.41 0.67
C GLN A 60 12.46 -15.69 1.19
N LEU A 61 11.24 -15.59 1.72
CA LEU A 61 10.47 -16.74 2.19
C LEU A 61 10.04 -17.64 1.03
N GLN A 62 9.71 -17.10 -0.14
CA GLN A 62 9.42 -17.90 -1.32
C GLN A 62 10.65 -18.73 -1.73
N GLN A 63 11.86 -18.12 -1.77
CA GLN A 63 13.11 -18.84 -2.06
C GLN A 63 13.38 -19.99 -1.08
N ARG A 64 13.16 -19.77 0.22
CA ARG A 64 13.26 -20.82 1.26
C ARG A 64 12.25 -21.95 1.07
N ASN A 65 11.03 -21.64 0.67
CA ASN A 65 9.99 -22.64 0.42
C ASN A 65 10.25 -23.46 -0.87
N TYR A 66 11.06 -22.95 -1.82
CA TYR A 66 11.53 -23.73 -2.96
C TYR A 66 12.59 -24.78 -2.59
N GLU A 67 13.34 -24.61 -1.49
CA GLU A 67 14.34 -25.62 -1.04
C GLU A 67 13.70 -26.90 -0.49
N GLY A 68 12.45 -26.84 -0.03
CA GLY A 68 11.75 -27.98 0.57
C GLY A 68 11.11 -28.96 -0.42
N PHE A 69 10.98 -28.59 -1.71
CA PHE A 69 10.26 -29.40 -2.71
C PHE A 69 11.18 -30.28 -3.59
N LEU A 70 12.51 -30.13 -3.47
CA LEU A 70 13.52 -30.88 -4.25
C LEU A 70 14.44 -31.75 -3.37
N LYS A 71 13.92 -32.30 -2.27
CA LYS A 71 14.57 -33.40 -1.55
C LYS A 71 13.70 -34.65 -1.56
#